data_AF-A0A7R9MML1-F1
#
_entry.id   AF-A0A7R9MML1-F1
#
_cell.length_a   1.000
_cell.length_b   1.000
_cell.length_c   1.000
_cell.angle_alpha   90.00
_cell.angle_beta   90.00
_cell.angle_gamma   90.00
#
_symmetry.space_group_name_H-M   'P 1'
#
loop_
_entity.id
_entity.type
_entity.pdbx_description
1 polymer ?
#
loop_
_entity_poly.entity_id
_entity_poly.type
_entity_poly.pdbx_seq_one_letter_code
_entity_poly.pdbx_strand_id
1 'polypeptide(L)'
;MNGDTKKLIDELNCETFKKHDLKTELEWLKKTVVAINSPIVFCHNDFRGSNIMVTKNNNNSNDEIVLCDFEYSCYGYRGFDLGTILVEWGRSMNDMTKLHDFLEDSAIESLLQHYIDESVRIFGQKYLENKNNSMDQLLREVKLFVLIGNIFFILFGIQNDDNNEQIMDKKVMMISFKYQ
;
A
#
# COMPACT_ATOMS: atom_id res chain seq x y z
N MET A 1 17.95 -2.38 15.01
CA MET A 1 17.05 -3.35 15.68
C MET A 1 17.51 -3.55 17.11
N ASN A 2 16.58 -3.57 18.06
CA ASN A 2 16.84 -3.86 19.48
C ASN A 2 17.20 -5.35 19.68
N GLY A 3 17.58 -5.72 20.91
CA GLY A 3 17.99 -7.09 21.25
C GLY A 3 16.87 -8.12 21.06
N ASP A 4 15.63 -7.75 21.39
CA ASP A 4 14.47 -8.66 21.34
C ASP A 4 14.05 -9.00 19.91
N THR A 5 14.11 -8.03 18.99
CA THR A 5 13.83 -8.28 17.56
C THR A 5 14.85 -9.23 16.94
N LYS A 6 16.13 -9.13 17.28
CA LYS A 6 17.17 -10.07 16.80
C LYS A 6 16.91 -11.48 17.29
N LYS A 7 16.59 -11.64 18.58
CA LYS A 7 16.25 -12.93 19.17
C LYS A 7 15.06 -13.57 18.44
N LEU A 8 14.04 -12.78 18.12
CA LEU A 8 12.85 -13.26 17.44
C LEU A 8 13.13 -13.69 15.98
N ILE A 9 13.98 -12.95 15.24
CA ILE A 9 14.45 -13.33 13.90
C ILE A 9 15.15 -14.70 13.93
N ASP A 10 15.97 -14.93 14.95
CA ASP A 10 16.69 -16.19 15.14
C ASP A 10 15.73 -17.34 15.53
N GLU A 11 14.84 -17.12 16.50
CA GLU A 11 13.83 -18.09 16.96
C GLU A 11 12.90 -18.54 15.83
N LEU A 12 12.46 -17.61 14.99
CA LEU A 12 11.53 -17.90 13.90
C LEU A 12 12.24 -18.36 12.62
N ASN A 13 13.56 -18.25 12.56
CA ASN A 13 14.38 -18.52 11.39
C ASN A 13 13.94 -17.73 10.15
N CYS A 14 13.76 -16.42 10.30
CA CYS A 14 13.40 -15.53 9.19
C CYS A 14 14.64 -15.23 8.33
N GLU A 15 14.93 -16.09 7.36
CA GLU A 15 16.11 -16.01 6.47
C GLU A 15 16.20 -14.67 5.73
N THR A 16 15.08 -14.09 5.32
CA THR A 16 15.02 -12.80 4.62
C THR A 16 15.61 -11.68 5.47
N PHE A 17 15.25 -11.58 6.75
CA PHE A 17 15.82 -10.59 7.67
C PHE A 17 17.27 -10.90 8.08
N LYS A 18 17.73 -12.14 7.92
CA LYS A 18 19.14 -12.52 8.14
C LYS A 18 20.03 -12.13 6.95
N LYS A 19 19.50 -12.22 5.73
CA LYS A 19 20.24 -11.94 4.48
C LYS A 19 20.19 -10.48 4.05
N HIS A 20 19.12 -9.77 4.39
CA HIS A 20 18.88 -8.39 3.98
C HIS A 20 18.92 -7.43 5.17
N ASP A 21 19.70 -6.34 5.02
CA ASP A 21 19.73 -5.26 6.00
C ASP A 21 18.58 -4.28 5.74
N LEU A 22 17.61 -4.22 6.66
CA LEU A 22 16.42 -3.38 6.52
C LEU A 22 16.73 -1.89 6.30
N LYS A 23 17.83 -1.39 6.87
CA LYS A 23 18.25 0.01 6.67
C LYS A 23 18.69 0.22 5.22
N THR A 24 19.48 -0.69 4.66
CA THR A 24 19.92 -0.66 3.27
C THR A 24 18.73 -0.76 2.31
N GLU A 25 17.77 -1.65 2.57
CA GLU A 25 16.55 -1.79 1.77
C GLU A 25 15.70 -0.52 1.81
N LEU A 26 15.56 0.11 2.99
CA LEU A 26 14.83 1.38 3.14
C LEU A 26 15.52 2.53 2.38
N GLU A 27 16.84 2.62 2.41
CA GLU A 27 17.58 3.64 1.67
C GLU A 27 17.49 3.42 0.15
N TRP A 28 17.47 2.17 -0.31
CA TRP A 28 17.16 1.86 -1.70
C TRP A 28 15.74 2.30 -2.07
N LEU A 29 14.74 1.95 -1.26
CA LEU A 29 13.35 2.28 -1.53
C LEU A 29 13.14 3.79 -1.61
N LYS A 30 13.70 4.56 -0.68
CA LYS A 30 13.65 6.04 -0.71
C LYS A 30 14.18 6.61 -2.02
N LYS A 31 15.33 6.11 -2.51
CA LYS A 31 15.91 6.57 -3.78
C LYS A 31 15.02 6.21 -4.96
N THR A 32 14.46 5.00 -4.97
CA THR A 32 13.57 4.54 -6.04
C THR A 32 12.28 5.36 -6.09
N VAL A 33 11.71 5.73 -4.94
CA VAL A 33 10.51 6.58 -4.83
C VAL A 33 10.74 7.98 -5.36
N VAL A 34 11.93 8.56 -5.13
CA VAL A 34 12.28 9.85 -5.74
C VAL A 34 12.45 9.69 -7.26
N ALA A 35 13.09 8.61 -7.69
CA ALA A 35 13.39 8.37 -9.10
C ALA A 35 12.15 8.07 -9.97
N ILE A 36 11.08 7.48 -9.39
CA ILE A 36 9.86 7.16 -10.15
C ILE A 36 9.11 8.41 -10.60
N ASN A 37 9.36 9.56 -9.95
CA ASN A 37 8.78 10.85 -10.30
C ASN A 37 7.24 10.82 -10.38
N SER A 38 6.61 10.19 -9.39
CA SER A 38 5.14 10.16 -9.27
C SER A 38 4.59 11.58 -9.10
N PRO A 39 3.50 11.97 -9.78
CA PRO A 39 2.87 13.27 -9.61
C PRO A 39 2.39 13.52 -8.17
N ILE A 40 2.57 14.75 -7.70
CA ILE A 40 1.99 15.21 -6.43
C ILE A 40 0.56 15.67 -6.67
N VAL A 41 -0.39 15.10 -5.92
CA VAL A 41 -1.82 15.41 -5.97
C VAL A 41 -2.37 15.52 -4.55
N PHE A 42 -3.63 15.96 -4.40
CA PHE A 42 -4.31 15.84 -3.12
C PHE A 42 -4.67 14.37 -2.88
N CYS A 43 -4.11 13.79 -1.83
CA CYS A 43 -4.25 12.38 -1.48
C CYS A 43 -5.12 12.20 -0.24
N HIS A 44 -5.85 11.08 -0.21
CA HIS A 44 -6.57 10.65 0.97
C HIS A 44 -5.62 10.14 2.07
N ASN A 45 -4.57 9.42 1.65
CA ASN A 45 -3.57 8.71 2.45
C ASN A 45 -4.09 7.55 3.30
N ASP A 46 -5.37 7.17 3.13
CA ASP A 46 -5.98 6.11 3.93
C ASP A 46 -7.12 5.38 3.21
N PHE A 47 -6.81 4.86 2.00
CA PHE A 47 -7.75 4.12 1.15
C PHE A 47 -8.01 2.68 1.64
N ARG A 48 -8.48 2.54 2.88
CA ARG A 48 -8.95 1.27 3.46
C ARG A 48 -10.44 1.07 3.20
N GLY A 49 -10.88 -0.20 3.16
CA GLY A 49 -12.28 -0.55 2.86
C GLY A 49 -13.29 0.09 3.82
N SER A 50 -12.93 0.34 5.08
CA SER A 50 -13.81 1.03 6.04
C SER A 50 -14.07 2.50 5.72
N ASN A 51 -13.23 3.11 4.88
CA ASN A 51 -13.30 4.52 4.50
C ASN A 51 -13.97 4.72 3.13
N ILE A 52 -14.38 3.62 2.48
CA ILE A 52 -15.05 3.59 1.17
C ILE A 52 -16.48 3.08 1.38
N MET A 53 -17.46 3.99 1.33
CA MET A 53 -18.86 3.63 1.46
C MET A 53 -19.53 3.50 0.10
N VAL A 54 -20.45 2.56 -0.02
CA VAL A 54 -21.32 2.39 -1.19
C VAL A 54 -22.73 2.75 -0.79
N THR A 55 -23.29 3.79 -1.41
CA THR A 55 -24.70 4.17 -1.17
C THR A 55 -25.60 3.15 -1.84
N LYS A 56 -26.61 2.65 -1.11
CA LYS A 56 -27.62 1.74 -1.68
C LYS A 56 -28.84 2.54 -2.07
N ASN A 57 -29.10 2.65 -3.37
CA ASN A 57 -30.28 3.34 -3.86
C ASN A 57 -31.39 2.31 -4.16
N ASN A 58 -32.39 2.22 -3.27
CA ASN A 58 -33.47 1.21 -3.32
C ASN A 58 -34.35 1.25 -4.59
N ASN A 59 -34.17 2.25 -5.45
CA ASN A 59 -35.03 2.53 -6.61
C ASN A 59 -34.34 2.33 -7.98
N ASN A 60 -33.26 1.55 -8.05
CA ASN A 60 -32.49 1.22 -9.27
C ASN A 60 -31.86 2.43 -9.98
N SER A 61 -30.54 2.60 -9.85
CA SER A 61 -29.62 2.41 -10.99
C SER A 61 -28.17 2.82 -10.74
N ASN A 62 -27.84 3.67 -9.75
CA ASN A 62 -26.45 4.05 -9.50
C ASN A 62 -26.12 4.00 -8.01
N ASP A 63 -25.45 2.93 -7.59
CA ASP A 63 -24.71 2.91 -6.33
C ASP A 63 -23.58 3.94 -6.46
N GLU A 64 -23.41 4.81 -5.46
CA GLU A 64 -22.33 5.81 -5.46
C GLU A 64 -21.25 5.41 -4.47
N ILE A 65 -19.99 5.66 -4.85
CA ILE A 65 -18.85 5.50 -3.95
C ILE A 65 -18.62 6.83 -3.25
N VAL A 66 -18.66 6.82 -1.91
CA VAL A 66 -18.38 7.97 -1.06
C VAL A 66 -17.15 7.67 -0.21
N LEU A 67 -16.13 8.51 -0.34
CA LEU A 67 -14.94 8.49 0.50
C LEU A 67 -15.19 9.29 1.77
N CYS A 68 -14.64 8.85 2.90
CA CYS A 68 -14.75 9.51 4.20
C CYS A 68 -13.47 9.34 5.01
N ASP A 69 -13.38 10.07 6.12
CA ASP A 69 -12.23 10.01 7.05
C ASP A 69 -10.93 10.59 6.45
N PHE A 70 -10.98 11.88 6.11
CA PHE A 70 -9.86 12.63 5.50
C PHE A 70 -8.84 13.15 6.53
N GLU A 71 -8.71 12.51 7.70
CA GLU A 71 -7.86 13.02 8.79
C GLU A 71 -6.36 13.02 8.45
N TYR A 72 -5.92 12.11 7.57
CA TYR A 72 -4.54 12.04 7.08
C TYR A 72 -4.34 12.71 5.72
N SER A 73 -5.39 13.30 5.14
CA SER A 73 -5.34 13.79 3.77
C SER A 73 -4.43 15.00 3.61
N CYS A 74 -3.55 14.94 2.61
CA CYS A 74 -2.60 16.01 2.31
C CYS A 74 -2.10 15.90 0.86
N TYR A 75 -1.30 16.86 0.41
CA TYR A 75 -0.62 16.73 -0.88
C TYR A 75 0.50 15.69 -0.79
N GLY A 76 0.45 14.69 -1.65
CA GLY A 76 1.39 13.57 -1.67
C GLY A 76 1.50 12.94 -3.06
N TYR A 77 2.33 11.91 -3.17
CA TYR A 77 2.45 11.15 -4.41
C TYR A 77 1.17 10.37 -4.67
N ARG A 78 0.55 10.53 -5.84
CA ARG A 78 -0.68 9.77 -6.18
C ARG A 78 -0.50 8.26 -6.08
N GLY A 79 0.72 7.78 -6.33
CA GLY A 79 1.05 6.36 -6.25
C GLY A 79 0.82 5.80 -4.84
N PHE A 80 0.88 6.64 -3.80
CA PHE A 80 0.62 6.25 -2.42
C PHE A 80 -0.84 5.81 -2.21
N ASP A 81 -1.80 6.60 -2.69
CA ASP A 81 -3.22 6.26 -2.59
C ASP A 81 -3.55 5.02 -3.43
N LEU A 82 -3.09 4.98 -4.68
CA LEU A 82 -3.33 3.85 -5.58
C LEU A 82 -2.66 2.56 -5.07
N GLY A 83 -1.47 2.68 -4.48
CA GLY A 83 -0.78 1.56 -3.83
C GLY A 83 -1.51 1.08 -2.59
N THR A 84 -2.03 1.99 -1.77
CA THR A 84 -2.80 1.64 -0.56
C THR A 84 -4.04 0.81 -0.88
N ILE A 85 -4.75 1.13 -1.98
CA ILE A 85 -5.89 0.31 -2.44
C ILE A 85 -5.48 -1.15 -2.63
N LEU A 86 -4.31 -1.41 -3.22
CA LEU A 86 -3.81 -2.76 -3.44
C LEU A 86 -3.33 -3.43 -2.15
N VAL A 87 -2.69 -2.67 -1.27
CA VAL A 87 -2.25 -3.16 0.04
C VAL A 87 -3.42 -3.60 0.90
N GLU A 88 -4.55 -2.89 0.83
CA GLU A 88 -5.78 -3.19 1.56
C GLU A 88 -6.68 -4.20 0.83
N TRP A 89 -6.34 -4.57 -0.40
CA TRP A 89 -7.16 -5.45 -1.23
C TRP A 89 -7.30 -6.85 -0.61
N GLY A 90 -8.54 -7.25 -0.31
CA GLY A 90 -8.83 -8.57 0.25
C GLY A 90 -8.43 -8.73 1.71
N ARG A 91 -7.97 -7.67 2.38
CA ARG A 91 -7.68 -7.68 3.82
C ARG A 91 -8.97 -7.49 4.61
N SER A 92 -9.13 -8.30 5.65
CA SER A 92 -10.14 -8.02 6.67
C SER A 92 -9.57 -7.06 7.71
N MET A 93 -10.44 -6.31 8.39
CA MET A 93 -10.08 -5.27 9.36
C MET A 93 -9.06 -5.70 10.43
N ASN A 94 -8.94 -7.01 10.71
CA ASN A 94 -8.02 -7.57 11.71
C ASN A 94 -6.97 -8.54 11.13
N ASP A 95 -6.82 -8.62 9.80
CA ASP A 95 -5.84 -9.53 9.18
C ASP A 95 -4.53 -8.81 8.86
N MET A 96 -3.62 -8.85 9.85
CA MET A 96 -2.24 -8.37 9.72
C MET A 96 -1.28 -9.45 9.20
N THR A 97 -1.81 -10.64 8.90
CA THR A 97 -1.03 -11.86 8.64
C THR A 97 -0.86 -12.13 7.16
N LYS A 98 -1.76 -11.60 6.33
CA LYS A 98 -1.69 -11.69 4.88
C LYS A 98 -0.92 -10.52 4.30
N LEU A 99 0.34 -10.75 3.96
CA LEU A 99 0.88 -10.12 2.77
C LEU A 99 0.22 -10.84 1.59
N HIS A 100 -0.70 -10.17 0.90
CA HIS A 100 -1.31 -10.75 -0.29
C HIS A 100 -0.24 -10.98 -1.37
N ASP A 101 -0.40 -12.07 -2.13
CA ASP A 101 0.28 -12.19 -3.41
C ASP A 101 -0.03 -10.94 -4.24
N PHE A 102 0.98 -10.46 -4.96
CA PHE A 102 0.78 -9.33 -5.85
C PHE A 102 -0.36 -9.69 -6.81
N LEU A 103 -1.37 -8.82 -6.91
CA LEU A 103 -2.39 -8.99 -7.94
C LEU A 103 -1.70 -9.10 -9.29
N GLU A 104 -2.25 -9.94 -10.18
CA GLU A 104 -1.76 -9.99 -11.55
C GLU A 104 -1.82 -8.59 -12.18
N ASP A 105 -0.83 -8.28 -13.02
CA ASP A 105 -0.73 -6.97 -13.68
C ASP A 105 -2.04 -6.61 -14.39
N SER A 106 -2.70 -7.59 -15.01
CA SER A 106 -4.00 -7.43 -15.68
C SER A 106 -5.10 -6.89 -14.75
N ALA A 107 -5.14 -7.32 -13.49
CA ALA A 107 -6.11 -6.85 -12.50
C ALA A 107 -5.79 -5.42 -12.06
N ILE A 108 -4.50 -5.10 -11.89
CA ILE A 108 -4.04 -3.75 -11.52
C ILE A 108 -4.31 -2.77 -12.66
N GLU A 109 -3.99 -3.16 -13.89
CA GLU A 109 -4.24 -2.37 -15.11
C GLU A 109 -5.73 -2.06 -15.28
N SER A 110 -6.62 -2.98 -14.94
CA SER A 110 -8.07 -2.72 -14.96
C SER A 110 -8.46 -1.58 -14.02
N LEU A 111 -7.96 -1.57 -12.77
CA LEU A 111 -8.19 -0.45 -11.84
C LEU A 111 -7.59 0.86 -12.36
N LEU A 112 -6.35 0.79 -12.86
CA LEU A 112 -5.64 1.95 -13.39
C LEU A 112 -6.31 2.52 -14.64
N GLN A 113 -6.95 1.68 -15.45
CA GLN A 113 -7.67 2.13 -16.64
C GLN A 113 -8.86 3.00 -16.25
N HIS A 114 -9.64 2.59 -15.22
CA HIS A 114 -10.72 3.43 -14.70
C HIS A 114 -10.20 4.76 -14.16
N TYR A 115 -9.04 4.76 -13.47
CA TYR A 115 -8.40 6.00 -13.00
C TYR A 115 -7.99 6.92 -14.17
N ILE A 116 -7.42 6.36 -15.25
CA ILE A 116 -7.06 7.10 -16.46
C ILE A 116 -8.32 7.66 -17.13
N ASP A 117 -9.35 6.84 -17.32
CA ASP A 117 -10.58 7.23 -18.00
C ASP A 117 -11.29 8.37 -17.25
N GLU A 118 -11.40 8.27 -15.93
CA GLU A 118 -11.95 9.34 -15.09
C GLU A 118 -11.07 10.60 -15.10
N SER A 119 -9.75 10.44 -15.12
CA SER A 119 -8.84 11.58 -15.27
C SER A 119 -8.99 12.28 -16.62
N VAL A 120 -9.17 11.54 -17.70
CA VAL A 120 -9.46 12.09 -19.04
C VAL A 120 -10.83 12.76 -19.05
N ARG A 121 -11.84 12.20 -18.37
CA ARG A 121 -13.16 12.82 -18.24
C ARG A 121 -13.09 14.18 -17.53
N ILE A 122 -12.28 14.30 -16.48
CA ILE A 122 -12.15 15.52 -15.66
C ILE A 122 -11.22 16.55 -16.32
N PHE A 123 -10.04 16.12 -16.79
CA PHE A 123 -8.98 17.02 -17.25
C PHE A 123 -8.90 17.13 -18.77
N GLY A 124 -9.66 16.32 -19.52
CA GLY A 124 -9.63 16.25 -20.97
C GLY A 124 -8.45 15.44 -21.52
N GLN A 125 -8.38 15.33 -22.85
CA GLN A 125 -7.36 14.53 -23.55
C GLN A 125 -5.91 14.98 -23.26
N LYS A 126 -5.70 16.24 -22.86
CA LYS A 126 -4.39 16.74 -22.42
C LYS A 126 -3.79 15.96 -21.25
N TYR A 127 -4.61 15.24 -20.47
CA TYR A 127 -4.13 14.36 -19.41
C TYR A 127 -3.17 13.29 -19.97
N LEU A 128 -3.46 12.77 -21.16
CA LEU A 128 -2.65 11.72 -21.80
C LEU A 128 -1.35 12.25 -22.42
N GLU A 129 -1.22 13.57 -22.65
CA GLU A 129 0.00 14.18 -23.19
C GLU A 129 1.17 14.10 -22.20
N ASN A 130 0.89 14.01 -20.90
CA ASN A 130 1.91 13.80 -19.89
C ASN A 130 2.33 12.33 -19.86
N LYS A 131 3.57 12.05 -20.23
CA LYS A 131 4.17 10.69 -20.16
C LYS A 131 4.08 10.04 -18.78
N ASN A 132 3.97 10.84 -17.72
CA ASN A 132 3.81 10.29 -16.38
C ASN A 132 2.43 9.63 -16.20
N ASN A 133 1.45 9.91 -17.05
CA ASN A 133 0.09 9.37 -16.95
C ASN A 133 -0.13 8.10 -17.78
N SER A 134 0.94 7.51 -18.36
CA SER A 134 0.82 6.26 -19.09
C SER A 134 0.52 5.08 -18.16
N MET A 135 -0.11 4.03 -18.69
CA MET A 135 -0.39 2.79 -17.96
C MET A 135 0.89 2.20 -17.36
N ASP A 136 1.94 2.06 -18.16
CA ASP A 136 3.23 1.52 -17.71
C ASP A 136 3.82 2.30 -16.53
N GLN A 137 3.69 3.63 -16.56
CA GLN A 137 4.20 4.46 -15.48
C GLN A 137 3.35 4.30 -14.22
N LEU A 138 2.03 4.34 -14.33
CA LEU A 138 1.11 4.12 -13.21
C LEU A 138 1.31 2.75 -12.57
N LEU A 139 1.48 1.70 -13.38
CA LEU A 139 1.74 0.34 -12.89
C LEU A 139 3.06 0.28 -12.09
N ARG A 140 4.14 0.91 -12.59
CA ARG A 140 5.41 0.99 -11.84
C ARG A 140 5.29 1.79 -10.55
N GLU A 141 4.56 2.92 -10.58
CA GLU A 141 4.27 3.72 -9.38
C GLU A 141 3.57 2.85 -8.34
N VAL A 142 2.41 2.28 -8.68
CA VAL A 142 1.61 1.47 -7.76
C VAL A 142 2.41 0.32 -7.18
N LYS A 143 3.16 -0.41 -8.01
CA LYS A 143 4.02 -1.50 -7.55
C LYS A 143 5.03 -1.05 -6.50
N LEU A 144 5.67 0.09 -6.73
CA LEU A 144 6.61 0.67 -5.79
C LEU A 144 5.95 1.10 -4.48
N PHE A 145 4.77 1.70 -4.56
CA PHE A 145 4.05 2.16 -3.36
C PHE A 145 3.44 1.02 -2.54
N VAL A 146 3.12 -0.14 -3.15
CA VAL A 146 2.82 -1.36 -2.39
C VAL A 146 4.03 -1.80 -1.56
N LEU A 147 5.25 -1.71 -2.09
CA LEU A 147 6.46 -2.00 -1.31
C LEU A 147 6.61 -1.04 -0.12
N ILE A 148 6.27 0.25 -0.29
CA ILE A 148 6.25 1.21 0.82
C ILE A 148 5.24 0.78 1.89
N GLY A 149 4.02 0.42 1.49
CA GLY A 149 3.00 -0.08 2.42
C GLY A 149 3.48 -1.30 3.21
N ASN A 150 4.11 -2.26 2.53
CA ASN A 150 4.67 -3.44 3.18
C ASN A 150 5.78 -3.10 4.18
N ILE A 151 6.71 -2.19 3.83
CA ILE A 151 7.74 -1.73 4.77
C ILE A 151 7.13 -0.97 5.96
N PHE A 152 6.09 -0.18 5.74
CA PHE A 152 5.37 0.50 6.82
C PHE A 152 4.83 -0.52 7.83
N PHE A 153 4.17 -1.59 7.37
CA PHE A 153 3.67 -2.65 8.26
C PHE A 153 4.80 -3.42 8.97
N ILE A 154 5.91 -3.71 8.28
CA ILE A 154 7.10 -4.31 8.91
C ILE A 154 7.60 -3.43 10.06
N LEU A 155 7.76 -2.13 9.83
CA LEU A 155 8.27 -1.20 10.83
C LEU A 155 7.30 -1.02 11.99
N PHE A 156 6.00 -0.92 11.72
CA PHE A 156 4.96 -0.87 12.74
C PHE A 156 4.98 -2.11 13.63
N GLY A 157 5.10 -3.31 13.02
CA GLY A 157 5.23 -4.57 13.76
C GLY A 157 6.50 -4.65 14.62
N ILE A 158 7.61 -4.03 14.19
CA ILE A 158 8.85 -3.99 14.97
C ILE A 158 8.73 -3.00 16.15
N GLN A 159 8.04 -1.86 15.97
CA GLN A 159 7.98 -0.77 16.95
C GLN A 159 7.01 -1.01 18.11
N ASN A 160 5.95 -1.79 17.93
CA ASN A 160 4.92 -2.04 18.96
C ASN A 160 5.37 -3.00 20.11
N ASP A 161 6.64 -2.90 20.54
CA ASP A 161 7.27 -3.77 21.55
C ASP A 161 6.88 -3.47 23.02
N ASP A 162 6.21 -2.34 23.30
CA ASP A 162 6.15 -1.82 24.68
C ASP A 162 4.89 -2.18 25.49
N ASN A 163 3.89 -2.87 24.92
CA ASN A 163 2.70 -3.33 25.65
C ASN A 163 2.49 -4.85 25.47
N ASN A 164 2.56 -5.60 26.57
CA ASN A 164 2.61 -7.06 26.64
C ASN A 164 1.46 -7.84 25.95
N GLU A 165 0.36 -7.19 25.54
CA GLU A 165 -0.71 -7.84 24.75
C GLU A 165 -0.36 -7.95 23.25
N GLN A 166 0.60 -7.17 22.72
CA GLN A 166 0.94 -7.11 21.29
C GLN A 166 2.12 -8.02 20.87
N ILE A 167 2.75 -8.75 21.80
CA ILE A 167 3.83 -9.72 21.47
C ILE A 167 3.31 -10.83 20.54
N MET A 168 2.03 -11.18 20.65
CA MET A 168 1.37 -12.13 19.77
C MET A 168 1.30 -11.60 18.33
N ASP A 169 1.02 -10.30 18.15
CA ASP A 169 0.99 -9.63 16.85
C ASP A 169 2.36 -9.59 16.18
N LYS A 170 3.44 -9.42 16.96
CA LYS A 170 4.82 -9.42 16.44
C LYS A 170 5.27 -10.80 15.97
N LYS A 171 4.95 -11.86 16.71
CA LYS A 171 5.21 -13.25 16.28
C LYS A 171 4.40 -13.60 15.03
N VAL A 172 3.13 -13.23 15.02
CA VAL A 172 2.24 -13.46 13.87
C VAL A 172 2.73 -12.72 12.61
N MET A 173 3.15 -11.46 12.72
CA MET A 173 3.77 -10.72 11.61
C MET A 173 5.11 -11.34 11.17
N MET A 174 5.98 -11.73 12.09
CA MET A 174 7.27 -12.34 11.70
C MET A 174 7.10 -13.74 11.07
N ILE A 175 6.06 -14.47 11.45
CA ILE A 175 5.68 -15.75 10.82
C ILE A 175 5.24 -15.52 9.36
N SER A 176 4.49 -14.45 9.05
CA SER A 176 4.10 -14.18 7.66
C SER A 176 5.31 -13.88 6.76
N PHE A 177 6.36 -13.26 7.29
CA PHE A 177 7.63 -13.02 6.57
C PHE A 177 8.56 -14.24 6.47
N LYS A 178 8.26 -15.35 7.17
CA LYS A 178 9.08 -16.57 7.11
C LYS A 178 8.83 -17.39 5.85
N TYR A 179 7.61 -17.34 5.32
CA TYR A 179 7.14 -18.22 4.24
C TYR A 179 7.16 -17.56 2.85
N GLN A 180 7.86 -16.43 2.71
CA GLN A 180 8.22 -15.78 1.45
C GLN A 180 9.71 -15.94 1.20
#